data_AF-A0A7J9BVI8-F1
#
_entry.id   AF-A0A7J9BVI8-F1
#
_cell.length_a   1.000
_cell.length_b   1.000
_cell.length_c   1.000
_cell.angle_alpha   90.00
_cell.angle_beta   90.00
_cell.angle_gamma   90.00
#
_symmetry.space_group_name_H-M   'P 1'
#
loop_
_entity.id
_entity.type
_entity.pdbx_description
1 polymer ?
#
loop_
_entity_poly.entity_id
_entity_poly.type
_entity_poly.pdbx_seq_one_letter_code
_entity_poly.pdbx_strand_id
1 'polypeptide(L)'
;MCFRFSILLTLLLVGAAEEVGFIYNGFRSANLNLDGIAELTSNGLLQLTNKTEKRKGHAFHPHIVDFKNSTNGSIFSFSTTFVFAILSEYPTLSSHGIAFVIAPTKGLPRSLPSQYLGLFDKSNNGNETNHVVAVELDTI
;
A
#
# COMPACT_ATOMS: atom_id res chain seq x y z
N MET A 1 -40.11 23.80 50.88
CA MET A 1 -40.08 22.74 49.86
C MET A 1 -38.88 22.97 48.98
N CYS A 2 -37.84 22.14 49.06
CA CYS A 2 -36.64 22.26 48.22
C CYS A 2 -36.76 21.31 47.03
N PHE A 3 -36.81 21.83 45.81
CA PHE A 3 -36.71 21.02 44.61
C PHE A 3 -35.23 20.72 44.33
N ARG A 4 -34.84 19.45 44.34
CA ARG A 4 -33.53 19.01 43.87
C ARG A 4 -33.63 18.67 42.39
N PHE A 5 -32.96 19.44 41.55
CA PHE A 5 -32.75 19.11 40.15
C PHE A 5 -31.56 18.16 40.04
N SER A 6 -31.79 16.91 39.64
CA SER A 6 -30.72 15.99 39.28
C SER A 6 -30.48 16.08 37.77
N ILE A 7 -29.30 16.54 37.37
CA ILE A 7 -28.86 16.51 35.97
C ILE A 7 -28.22 15.14 35.73
N LEU A 8 -28.86 14.29 34.92
CA LEU A 8 -28.29 13.03 34.46
C LEU A 8 -27.38 13.31 33.26
N LEU A 9 -26.06 13.33 33.48
CA LEU A 9 -25.07 13.46 32.42
C LEU A 9 -24.88 12.09 31.75
N THR A 10 -25.56 11.85 30.63
CA THR A 10 -25.27 10.71 29.76
C THR A 10 -23.97 10.97 29.01
N LEU A 11 -22.88 10.29 29.40
CA LEU A 11 -21.68 10.22 28.57
C LEU A 11 -22.00 9.42 27.30
N LEU A 12 -22.19 10.11 26.18
CA LEU A 12 -22.04 9.50 24.86
C LEU A 12 -20.55 9.21 24.66
N LEU A 13 -20.16 7.94 24.83
CA LEU A 13 -18.87 7.46 24.33
C LEU A 13 -18.93 7.46 22.81
N VAL A 14 -18.54 8.58 22.20
CA VAL A 14 -18.20 8.61 20.79
C VAL A 14 -16.84 7.92 20.69
N GLY A 15 -16.82 6.68 20.21
CA GLY A 15 -15.57 5.98 19.93
C GLY A 15 -14.84 6.73 18.81
N ALA A 16 -13.74 7.40 19.13
CA ALA A 16 -12.83 7.91 18.12
C ALA A 16 -12.13 6.72 17.47
N ALA A 17 -12.45 6.42 16.21
CA ALA A 17 -11.58 5.59 15.40
C ALA A 17 -10.37 6.44 15.03
N GLU A 18 -9.15 5.98 15.36
CA GLU A 18 -7.94 6.61 14.84
C GLU A 18 -7.89 6.38 13.34
N GLU A 19 -8.19 7.42 12.56
CA GLU A 19 -8.11 7.38 11.10
C GLU A 19 -6.64 7.59 10.70
N VAL A 20 -5.96 6.49 10.36
CA VAL A 20 -4.61 6.56 9.77
C VAL A 20 -4.74 6.97 8.30
N GLY A 21 -4.64 8.27 8.04
CA GLY A 21 -4.66 8.86 6.71
C GLY A 21 -3.32 9.46 6.31
N PHE A 22 -2.92 9.28 5.05
CA PHE A 22 -1.75 9.96 4.48
C PHE A 22 -1.99 10.34 3.02
N ILE A 23 -1.40 11.45 2.60
CA ILE A 23 -1.51 11.99 1.23
C ILE A 23 -0.12 12.36 0.73
N TYR A 24 0.21 11.95 -0.50
CA TYR A 24 1.44 12.33 -1.20
C TYR A 24 1.09 13.18 -2.43
N ASN A 25 1.16 14.50 -2.30
CA ASN A 25 1.02 15.44 -3.42
C ASN A 25 2.37 15.61 -4.15
N GLY A 26 2.90 14.50 -4.64
CA GLY A 26 4.27 14.37 -5.14
C GLY A 26 5.21 13.73 -4.12
N PHE A 27 6.36 13.24 -4.61
CA PHE A 27 7.22 12.34 -3.86
C PHE A 27 8.62 12.88 -3.57
N ARG A 28 8.99 14.11 -3.98
CA ARG A 28 10.36 14.65 -3.84
C ARG A 28 10.94 14.56 -2.42
N SER A 29 10.09 14.64 -1.40
CA SER A 29 10.48 14.48 0.01
C SER A 29 9.62 13.45 0.73
N ALA A 30 9.00 12.53 -0.02
CA ALA A 30 8.23 11.45 0.57
C ALA A 30 9.16 10.49 1.30
N ASN A 31 8.90 10.29 2.58
CA ASN A 31 9.54 9.21 3.33
C ASN A 31 8.85 7.91 2.93
N LEU A 32 9.48 7.13 2.06
CA LEU A 32 9.01 5.82 1.60
C LEU A 32 10.15 4.82 1.75
N ASN A 33 9.81 3.57 2.08
CA ASN A 33 10.77 2.49 2.00
C ASN A 33 10.82 1.96 0.57
N LEU A 34 11.91 2.23 -0.14
CA LEU A 34 12.11 1.81 -1.51
C LEU A 34 12.91 0.52 -1.57
N ASP A 35 12.53 -0.38 -2.46
CA ASP A 35 13.23 -1.64 -2.72
C ASP A 35 13.36 -1.88 -4.24
N GLY A 36 14.34 -2.70 -4.63
CA GLY A 36 14.64 -2.98 -6.03
C GLY A 36 15.23 -1.77 -6.75
N ILE A 37 14.65 -1.42 -7.91
CA ILE A 37 15.08 -0.25 -8.71
C ILE A 37 14.19 0.98 -8.52
N ALA A 38 13.26 0.95 -7.56
CA ALA A 38 12.37 2.08 -7.33
C ALA A 38 13.16 3.30 -6.85
N GLU A 39 12.84 4.47 -7.41
CA GLU A 39 13.50 5.73 -7.05
C GLU A 39 12.53 6.91 -7.00
N LEU A 40 12.97 7.97 -6.32
CA LEU A 40 12.32 9.27 -6.36
C LEU A 40 13.07 10.13 -7.37
N THR A 41 12.40 10.48 -8.46
CA THR A 41 13.02 11.28 -9.50
C THR A 41 13.23 12.73 -9.03
N SER A 42 14.15 13.45 -9.66
CA SER A 42 14.42 14.85 -9.32
C SER A 42 13.20 15.77 -9.48
N ASN A 43 12.28 15.44 -10.39
CA ASN A 43 11.00 16.14 -10.58
C ASN A 43 9.88 15.67 -9.63
N GLY A 44 10.17 14.78 -8.68
CA GLY A 44 9.26 14.41 -7.59
C GLY A 44 8.25 13.32 -7.94
N LEU A 45 8.54 12.47 -8.92
CA LEU A 45 7.75 11.28 -9.22
C LEU A 45 8.31 10.07 -8.45
N LEU A 46 7.42 9.17 -8.04
CA LEU A 46 7.81 7.83 -7.65
C LEU A 46 7.90 6.97 -8.92
N GLN A 47 9.11 6.60 -9.31
CA GLN A 47 9.34 5.70 -10.43
C GLN A 47 9.63 4.30 -9.88
N LEU A 48 8.69 3.36 -10.04
CA LEU A 48 8.87 1.98 -9.59
C LEU A 48 9.84 1.19 -10.49
N THR A 49 9.78 1.44 -11.80
CA THR A 49 10.61 0.77 -12.80
C THR A 49 11.02 1.73 -13.91
N ASN A 50 12.09 1.38 -14.62
CA ASN A 50 12.57 2.08 -15.80
C ASN A 50 12.75 1.08 -16.96
N LYS A 51 13.37 1.50 -18.06
CA LYS A 51 13.58 0.67 -19.26
C LYS A 51 14.54 -0.52 -19.06
N THR A 52 15.09 -0.70 -17.86
CA THR A 52 15.96 -1.85 -17.59
C THR A 52 15.13 -3.12 -17.57
N GLU A 53 15.43 -4.02 -18.50
CA GLU A 53 14.71 -5.30 -18.63
C GLU A 53 14.75 -6.14 -17.35
N LYS A 54 13.63 -6.83 -17.08
CA LYS A 54 13.52 -7.84 -16.01
C LYS A 54 13.96 -7.30 -14.64
N ARG A 55 13.54 -6.07 -14.31
CA ARG A 55 13.69 -5.49 -12.98
C ARG A 55 12.33 -5.31 -12.31
N LYS A 56 12.36 -5.24 -10.99
CA LYS A 56 11.22 -4.94 -10.12
C LYS A 56 11.60 -3.76 -9.22
N GLY A 57 10.62 -3.02 -8.77
CA GLY A 57 10.78 -2.02 -7.72
C GLY A 57 9.53 -1.92 -6.88
N HIS A 58 9.72 -1.62 -5.60
CA HIS A 58 8.65 -1.48 -4.62
C HIS A 58 8.82 -0.18 -3.85
N ALA A 59 7.70 0.36 -3.40
CA ALA A 59 7.68 1.50 -2.49
C ALA A 59 6.60 1.27 -1.44
N PHE A 60 6.99 1.24 -0.18
CA PHE A 60 6.09 1.01 0.96
C PHE A 60 6.01 2.25 1.86
N HIS A 61 4.83 2.50 2.42
CA HIS A 61 4.66 3.49 3.49
C HIS A 61 5.56 3.10 4.69
N PRO A 62 6.26 4.07 5.32
CA PRO A 62 7.25 3.78 6.35
C PRO A 62 6.63 3.32 7.67
N HIS A 63 5.34 3.53 7.90
CA HIS A 63 4.65 3.05 9.11
C HIS A 63 3.76 1.85 8.79
N ILE A 64 3.54 1.01 9.81
CA ILE A 64 2.60 -0.11 9.70
C ILE A 64 1.18 0.47 9.74
N VAL A 65 0.30 -0.08 8.91
CA VAL A 65 -1.14 0.23 8.94
C VAL A 65 -1.84 -1.00 9.51
N ASP A 66 -2.53 -0.81 10.64
CA ASP A 66 -3.28 -1.89 11.28
C ASP A 66 -4.65 -2.03 10.61
N PHE A 67 -4.89 -3.18 9.96
CA PHE A 67 -6.19 -3.51 9.36
C PHE A 67 -7.11 -4.31 10.28
N LYS A 68 -6.58 -4.77 11.43
CA LYS A 68 -7.31 -5.52 12.44
C LYS A 68 -6.75 -5.21 13.83
N ASN A 69 -7.63 -4.89 14.76
CA ASN A 69 -7.28 -4.75 16.17
C ASN A 69 -7.07 -6.14 16.79
N SER A 70 -5.86 -6.40 17.31
CA SER A 70 -5.51 -7.70 17.89
C SER A 70 -6.19 -7.98 19.24
N THR A 71 -6.60 -6.94 19.97
CA THR A 71 -7.21 -7.06 21.30
C THR A 71 -8.69 -7.40 21.24
N ASN A 72 -9.46 -6.74 20.36
CA ASN A 72 -10.91 -6.92 20.29
C ASN A 72 -11.40 -7.52 18.95
N GLY A 73 -10.51 -7.77 18.00
CA GLY A 73 -10.83 -8.40 16.72
C GLY A 73 -11.53 -7.50 15.70
N SER A 74 -11.72 -6.22 15.99
CA SER A 74 -12.34 -5.26 15.06
C SER A 74 -11.51 -5.17 13.77
N ILE A 75 -12.20 -5.09 12.64
CA ILE A 75 -11.59 -4.98 11.31
C ILE A 75 -11.82 -3.55 10.80
N PHE A 76 -10.80 -2.96 10.21
CA PHE A 76 -10.87 -1.60 9.69
C PHE A 76 -11.06 -1.62 8.17
N SER A 77 -11.96 -0.76 7.69
CA SER A 77 -12.11 -0.48 6.26
C SER A 77 -11.02 0.49 5.81
N PHE A 78 -10.61 0.38 4.54
CA PHE A 78 -9.66 1.31 3.94
C PHE A 78 -10.13 1.76 2.56
N SER A 79 -9.61 2.89 2.11
CA SER A 79 -9.69 3.33 0.72
C SER A 79 -8.32 3.84 0.29
N THR A 80 -8.03 3.76 -1.00
CA THR A 80 -6.81 4.31 -1.58
C THR A 80 -7.14 4.93 -2.93
N THR A 81 -6.40 5.97 -3.30
CA THR A 81 -6.50 6.59 -4.62
C THR A 81 -5.11 7.03 -5.02
N PHE A 82 -4.70 6.63 -6.22
CA PHE A 82 -3.41 6.99 -6.78
C PHE A 82 -3.57 7.22 -8.28
N VAL A 83 -2.73 8.11 -8.80
CA VAL A 83 -2.59 8.35 -10.24
C VAL A 83 -1.24 7.79 -10.65
N PHE A 84 -1.23 7.04 -11.75
CA PHE A 84 -0.03 6.41 -12.28
C PHE A 84 0.04 6.60 -13.79
N ALA A 85 1.22 6.36 -14.36
CA ALA A 85 1.42 6.28 -15.79
C ALA A 85 2.31 5.08 -16.10
N ILE A 86 1.91 4.27 -17.08
CA ILE A 86 2.73 3.21 -17.65
C ILE A 86 3.15 3.68 -19.03
N LEU A 87 4.45 3.88 -19.21
CA LEU A 87 5.03 4.23 -20.51
C LEU A 87 5.70 2.98 -21.08
N SER A 88 5.12 2.43 -22.15
CA SER A 88 5.76 1.32 -22.84
C SER A 88 6.94 1.79 -23.69
N GLU A 89 8.00 0.98 -23.72
CA GLU A 89 9.10 1.11 -24.67
C GLU A 89 8.68 0.75 -26.10
N TYR A 90 7.72 -0.16 -26.25
CA TYR A 90 7.23 -0.63 -27.55
C TYR A 90 5.79 -0.17 -27.77
N PRO A 91 5.47 0.46 -28.92
CA PRO A 91 4.12 1.01 -29.17
C PRO A 91 2.97 0.00 -29.05
N THR A 92 3.24 -1.29 -29.29
CA THR A 92 2.22 -2.35 -29.36
C THR A 92 2.32 -3.38 -28.24
N LEU A 93 3.25 -3.22 -27.29
CA LEU A 93 3.50 -4.19 -26.24
C LEU A 93 3.81 -3.46 -24.95
N SER A 94 2.94 -3.51 -23.95
CA SER A 94 3.23 -3.05 -22.59
C SER A 94 3.38 -4.28 -21.72
N SER A 95 4.43 -4.38 -20.90
CA SER A 95 4.62 -5.53 -20.01
C SER A 95 5.46 -5.11 -18.80
N HIS A 96 5.16 -5.53 -17.57
CA HIS A 96 4.09 -6.47 -17.18
C HIS A 96 2.93 -5.76 -16.51
N GLY A 97 3.18 -4.86 -15.55
CA GLY A 97 2.11 -4.09 -14.92
C GLY A 97 2.56 -3.36 -13.66
N ILE A 98 1.58 -2.96 -12.85
CA ILE A 98 1.75 -2.37 -11.52
C ILE A 98 0.73 -2.97 -10.56
N ALA A 99 1.04 -3.05 -9.27
CA ALA A 99 0.10 -3.48 -8.25
C ALA A 99 0.12 -2.54 -7.03
N PHE A 100 -1.07 -2.27 -6.47
CA PHE A 100 -1.20 -1.80 -5.09
C PHE A 100 -1.15 -3.02 -4.16
N VAL A 101 -0.33 -2.97 -3.11
CA VAL A 101 -0.01 -4.14 -2.29
C VAL A 101 -0.17 -3.83 -0.81
N ILE A 102 -0.85 -4.74 -0.10
CA ILE A 102 -0.83 -4.85 1.35
C ILE A 102 -0.04 -6.11 1.70
N ALA A 103 1.02 -5.96 2.49
CA ALA A 103 1.94 -7.04 2.85
C ALA A 103 2.40 -6.89 4.31
N PRO A 104 2.80 -8.00 4.97
CA PRO A 104 3.25 -7.98 6.37
C PRO A 104 4.64 -7.32 6.54
N THR A 105 5.40 -7.15 5.45
CA THR A 105 6.75 -6.59 5.46
C THR A 105 6.92 -5.49 4.42
N LYS A 106 7.81 -4.53 4.69
CA LYS A 106 8.13 -3.42 3.77
C LYS A 106 9.16 -3.86 2.73
N GLY A 107 8.74 -4.79 1.87
CA GLY A 107 9.58 -5.46 0.89
C GLY A 107 9.11 -6.89 0.68
N LEU A 108 9.41 -7.43 -0.50
CA LEU A 108 9.01 -8.78 -0.93
C LEU A 108 10.27 -9.53 -1.35
N PRO A 109 11.01 -10.09 -0.37
CA PRO A 109 12.25 -10.80 -0.66
C PRO A 109 11.95 -11.99 -1.56
N ARG A 110 12.93 -12.31 -2.42
CA ARG A 110 12.87 -13.37 -3.43
C ARG A 110 11.84 -13.19 -4.55
N SER A 111 10.97 -12.17 -4.51
CA SER A 111 10.03 -11.98 -5.60
C SER A 111 10.74 -11.75 -6.94
N LEU A 112 10.11 -12.14 -8.04
CA LEU A 112 10.67 -12.05 -9.37
C LEU A 112 9.98 -10.93 -10.16
N PRO A 113 10.68 -10.32 -11.13
CA PRO A 113 10.06 -9.42 -12.09
C PRO A 113 9.11 -10.20 -13.01
N SER A 114 8.62 -9.52 -14.03
CA SER A 114 7.81 -10.12 -15.08
C SER A 114 6.41 -10.55 -14.64
N GLN A 115 5.97 -11.76 -14.97
CA GLN A 115 4.62 -12.27 -14.69
C GLN A 115 4.29 -12.39 -13.20
N TYR A 116 5.28 -12.21 -12.33
CA TYR A 116 5.07 -12.22 -10.89
C TYR A 116 4.86 -10.81 -10.31
N LEU A 117 4.94 -9.76 -11.13
CA LEU A 117 4.76 -8.34 -10.76
C LEU A 117 5.61 -7.87 -9.56
N GLY A 118 6.72 -8.55 -9.26
CA GLY A 118 7.51 -8.26 -8.06
C GLY A 118 6.85 -8.75 -6.76
N LEU A 119 5.80 -9.58 -6.81
CA LEU A 119 5.09 -10.06 -5.64
C LEU A 119 5.62 -11.40 -5.13
N PHE A 120 5.85 -12.34 -6.06
CA PHE A 120 6.15 -13.73 -5.75
C PHE A 120 7.30 -14.29 -6.60
N ASP A 121 7.72 -15.51 -6.30
CA ASP A 121 8.56 -16.34 -7.15
C ASP A 121 7.85 -17.67 -7.48
N LYS A 122 8.50 -18.51 -8.28
CA LYS A 122 7.93 -19.81 -8.67
C LYS A 122 7.63 -20.72 -7.47
N SER A 123 8.37 -20.57 -6.37
CA SER A 123 8.29 -21.43 -5.18
C SER A 123 7.23 -21.00 -4.17
N ASN A 124 6.87 -19.72 -4.14
CA ASN A 124 5.88 -19.20 -3.19
C ASN A 124 4.60 -18.65 -3.85
N ASN A 125 4.48 -18.65 -5.18
CA ASN A 125 3.24 -18.26 -5.84
C ASN A 125 2.09 -19.20 -5.45
N GLY A 126 0.98 -18.64 -4.96
CA GLY A 126 -0.15 -19.39 -4.42
C GLY A 126 0.01 -19.88 -2.98
N ASN A 127 1.11 -19.54 -2.29
CA ASN A 127 1.29 -19.90 -0.89
C ASN A 127 0.45 -19.00 0.04
N GLU A 128 -0.44 -19.63 0.82
CA GLU A 128 -1.33 -18.95 1.78
C GLU A 128 -0.57 -18.21 2.90
N THR A 129 0.66 -18.61 3.19
CA THR A 129 1.48 -17.98 4.24
C THR A 129 2.18 -16.70 3.79
N ASN A 130 2.06 -16.31 2.51
CA ASN A 130 2.59 -15.03 2.05
C ASN A 130 1.85 -13.84 2.70
N HIS A 131 0.55 -14.01 3.00
CA HIS A 131 -0.32 -12.97 3.58
C HIS A 131 -0.28 -11.64 2.80
N VAL A 132 -0.21 -11.72 1.47
CA VAL A 132 -0.23 -10.56 0.56
C VAL A 132 -1.60 -10.44 -0.08
N VAL A 133 -2.14 -9.22 -0.10
CA VAL A 133 -3.29 -8.84 -0.93
C VAL A 133 -2.82 -7.79 -1.93
N ALA A 134 -3.16 -7.98 -3.20
CA ALA A 134 -2.79 -7.05 -4.26
C ALA A 134 -3.99 -6.74 -5.18
N VAL A 135 -4.02 -5.51 -5.67
CA VAL A 135 -4.87 -5.12 -6.81
C VAL A 135 -3.92 -4.77 -7.94
N GLU A 136 -3.92 -5.61 -8.97
CA GLU A 136 -3.02 -5.48 -10.12
C GLU A 136 -3.68 -4.80 -11.31
N LEU A 137 -2.86 -4.12 -12.08
CA LEU A 137 -3.16 -3.63 -13.41
C LEU A 137 -2.15 -4.29 -14.35
N ASP A 138 -2.52 -5.50 -14.80
CA ASP A 138 -1.75 -6.27 -15.76
C ASP A 138 -1.96 -5.70 -17.17
N THR A 139 -0.88 -5.64 -17.95
CA THR A 139 -0.87 -5.02 -19.28
C THR A 139 -0.76 -6.02 -20.43
N ILE A 140 -0.69 -7.32 -20.12
CA ILE A 140 -0.79 -8.45 -21.08
C ILE A 140 -1.78 -9.50 -20.59
#